data_AF-A0A1F8C3K9-F1
#
_entry.id   AF-A0A1F8C3K9-F1
#
_cell.length_a   1.000
_cell.length_b   1.000
_cell.length_c   1.000
_cell.angle_alpha   90.00
_cell.angle_beta   90.00
_cell.angle_gamma   90.00
#
_symmetry.space_group_name_H-M   'P 1'
#
loop_
_entity.id
_entity.type
_entity.pdbx_description
1 polymer ?
#
loop_
_entity_poly.entity_id
_entity_poly.type
_entity_poly.pdbx_seq_one_letter_code
_entity_poly.pdbx_strand_id
1 'polypeptide(L)'
;MKVIIGSNNKDKIKIAKDALGELHLDVEVEGKKADSGIADQPLDKETTQAGAINRARNTKMQNPEADFSLGLEGGLHDYGEGYHLVTFACLVDKTGNKFVGEGEEIHLPIEVSEKVKNGEWFGKVIREYAKKNKIDNNLITRLSPFAQAIQNAYAEYLKSYGDLGHRDKASGVITNSDGKLLIVQLTTYGEGQWNFPGGGIEDNESEDQTILRELKEELGTDKFEIVRKSRYIEKYEWPPFVIAKRLKAEKRTWRGQRVRYFLIKFLGNDKDLKPDSGEIEKIKWIKKEELKGHFIFPKQLELAEKVIEEFLI
;
A
#
# COMPACT_ATOMS: atom_id res chain seq x y z
N MET A 1 20.31 -4.21 -10.04
CA MET A 1 19.20 -4.24 -11.02
C MET A 1 19.35 -3.07 -11.99
N LYS A 2 19.49 -3.33 -13.30
CA LYS A 2 19.63 -2.33 -14.36
C LYS A 2 18.26 -1.84 -14.84
N VAL A 3 18.00 -0.56 -14.62
CA VAL A 3 16.76 0.12 -15.04
C VAL A 3 17.10 1.15 -16.11
N ILE A 4 16.45 1.07 -17.27
CA ILE A 4 16.55 2.11 -18.30
C ILE A 4 15.30 2.98 -18.24
N ILE A 5 15.46 4.28 -18.03
CA ILE A 5 14.37 5.24 -18.14
C ILE A 5 14.32 5.85 -19.54
N GLY A 6 13.13 5.94 -20.13
CA GLY A 6 12.84 6.54 -21.43
C GLY A 6 12.94 8.07 -21.47
N SER A 7 13.91 8.65 -20.77
CA SER A 7 14.19 10.08 -20.73
C SER A 7 15.69 10.37 -20.52
N ASN A 8 16.19 11.42 -21.17
CA ASN A 8 17.53 11.97 -20.91
C ASN A 8 17.51 13.11 -19.87
N ASN A 9 16.35 13.43 -19.29
CA ASN A 9 16.23 14.48 -18.29
C ASN A 9 16.89 14.02 -16.97
N LYS A 10 17.90 14.77 -16.51
CA LYS A 10 18.67 14.43 -15.30
C LYS A 10 17.81 14.35 -14.03
N ASP A 11 16.79 15.20 -13.91
CA ASP A 11 15.89 15.19 -12.75
C ASP A 11 15.02 13.94 -12.76
N LYS A 12 14.49 13.54 -13.92
CA LYS A 12 13.72 12.28 -14.05
C LYS A 12 14.59 11.05 -13.75
N ILE A 13 15.83 11.03 -14.21
CA ILE A 13 16.79 9.95 -13.90
C ILE A 13 17.07 9.90 -12.40
N LYS A 14 17.35 11.06 -11.79
CA LYS A 14 17.59 11.18 -10.35
C LYS A 14 16.38 10.70 -9.54
N ILE A 15 15.17 11.13 -9.90
CA ILE A 15 13.94 10.68 -9.22
C ILE A 15 13.76 9.17 -9.35
N ALA A 16 13.97 8.61 -10.52
CA ALA A 16 13.85 7.16 -10.68
C ALA A 16 14.84 6.40 -9.79
N LYS A 17 16.08 6.89 -9.71
CA LYS A 17 17.10 6.32 -8.83
C LYS A 17 16.71 6.47 -7.36
N ASP A 18 16.31 7.67 -6.92
CA ASP A 18 15.96 7.95 -5.53
C ASP A 18 14.69 7.16 -5.12
N ALA A 19 13.65 7.16 -5.95
CA ALA A 19 12.38 6.49 -5.68
C ALA A 19 12.52 4.96 -5.55
N LEU A 20 13.34 4.34 -6.41
CA LEU A 20 13.65 2.91 -6.33
C LEU A 20 14.63 2.61 -5.19
N GLY A 21 15.59 3.51 -4.93
CA GLY A 21 16.53 3.39 -3.81
C GLY A 21 15.85 3.49 -2.45
N GLU A 22 14.79 4.29 -2.31
CA GLU A 22 13.94 4.35 -1.10
C GLU A 22 13.21 3.03 -0.81
N LEU A 23 13.06 2.17 -1.82
CA LEU A 23 12.55 0.81 -1.66
C LEU A 23 13.66 -0.20 -1.30
N HIS A 24 14.86 0.31 -0.97
CA HIS A 24 16.08 -0.47 -0.65
C HIS A 24 16.52 -1.40 -1.78
N LEU A 25 16.18 -1.06 -3.02
CA LEU A 25 16.61 -1.80 -4.20
C LEU A 25 18.01 -1.36 -4.62
N ASP A 26 18.88 -2.33 -4.88
CA ASP A 26 20.17 -2.06 -5.51
C ASP A 26 19.95 -1.82 -7.02
N VAL A 27 19.85 -0.55 -7.42
CA VAL A 27 19.51 -0.13 -8.77
C VAL A 27 20.59 0.71 -9.42
N GLU A 28 20.86 0.39 -10.68
CA GLU A 28 21.55 1.28 -11.61
C GLU A 28 20.52 1.83 -12.59
N VAL A 29 20.40 3.17 -12.65
CA VAL A 29 19.43 3.84 -13.53
C VAL A 29 20.16 4.61 -14.62
N GLU A 30 19.89 4.27 -15.87
CA GLU A 30 20.43 4.94 -17.05
C GLU A 30 19.31 5.56 -17.90
N GLY A 31 19.53 6.77 -18.41
CA GLY A 31 18.59 7.46 -19.28
C GLY A 31 18.83 7.19 -20.77
N LYS A 32 17.77 6.82 -21.48
CA LYS A 32 17.73 6.72 -22.95
C LYS A 32 16.54 7.49 -23.49
N LYS A 33 16.69 8.12 -24.65
CA LYS A 33 15.58 8.84 -25.30
C LYS A 33 14.59 7.84 -25.89
N ALA A 34 13.35 7.84 -25.41
CA ALA A 34 12.23 7.14 -26.02
C ALA A 34 11.06 8.10 -26.23
N ASP A 35 10.28 7.90 -27.29
CA ASP A 35 9.09 8.69 -27.57
C ASP A 35 7.87 8.10 -26.84
N SER A 36 6.95 8.95 -26.39
CA SER A 36 5.65 8.55 -25.84
C SER A 36 4.55 8.50 -26.92
N GLY A 37 4.75 9.17 -28.06
CA GLY A 37 3.77 9.22 -29.15
C GLY A 37 2.48 9.98 -28.79
N ILE A 38 2.52 10.80 -27.74
CA ILE A 38 1.42 11.68 -27.31
C ILE A 38 1.88 13.13 -27.32
N ALA A 39 0.94 14.08 -27.18
CA ALA A 39 1.28 15.48 -27.01
C ALA A 39 2.14 15.72 -25.76
N ASP A 40 3.02 16.72 -25.80
CA ASP A 40 3.92 17.04 -24.68
C ASP A 40 3.18 17.53 -23.40
N GLN A 41 1.94 18.02 -23.55
CA GLN A 41 1.04 18.41 -22.46
C GLN A 41 -0.32 17.73 -22.64
N PRO A 42 -0.45 16.45 -22.25
CA PRO A 42 -1.75 15.79 -22.25
C PRO A 42 -2.67 16.43 -21.20
N LEU A 43 -3.95 16.55 -21.53
CA LEU A 43 -4.98 17.23 -20.72
C LEU A 43 -6.03 16.25 -20.16
N ASP A 44 -5.74 14.96 -20.24
CA ASP A 44 -6.54 13.88 -19.66
C ASP A 44 -5.65 12.77 -19.08
N LYS A 45 -6.21 11.98 -18.15
CA LYS A 45 -5.47 10.95 -17.41
C LYS A 45 -5.14 9.78 -18.32
N GLU A 46 -6.10 9.38 -19.14
CA GLU A 46 -6.02 8.24 -20.05
C GLU A 46 -4.86 8.40 -21.02
N THR A 47 -4.74 9.56 -21.66
CA THR A 47 -3.64 9.88 -22.59
C THR A 47 -2.32 9.99 -21.85
N THR A 48 -2.29 10.60 -20.66
CA THR A 48 -1.07 10.68 -19.85
C THR A 48 -0.54 9.30 -19.48
N GLN A 49 -1.43 8.42 -19.02
CA GLN A 49 -1.13 7.03 -18.70
C GLN A 49 -0.63 6.26 -19.94
N ALA A 50 -1.32 6.42 -21.07
CA ALA A 50 -0.90 5.84 -22.35
C ALA A 50 0.49 6.31 -22.76
N GLY A 51 0.83 7.59 -22.55
CA GLY A 51 2.16 8.12 -22.82
C GLY A 51 3.26 7.47 -21.98
N ALA A 52 3.00 7.26 -20.67
CA ALA A 52 3.93 6.55 -19.80
C ALA A 52 4.15 5.10 -20.27
N ILE A 53 3.07 4.41 -20.64
CA ILE A 53 3.11 3.03 -21.17
C ILE A 53 3.89 2.97 -22.48
N ASN A 54 3.57 3.82 -23.45
CA ASN A 54 4.22 3.85 -24.76
C ASN A 54 5.71 4.13 -24.61
N ARG A 55 6.08 5.11 -23.78
CA ARG A 55 7.47 5.44 -23.47
C ARG A 55 8.22 4.27 -22.85
N ALA A 56 7.60 3.55 -21.91
CA ALA A 56 8.20 2.37 -21.28
C ALA A 56 8.41 1.22 -22.29
N ARG A 57 7.40 0.95 -23.14
CA ARG A 57 7.48 -0.07 -24.19
C ARG A 57 8.55 0.27 -25.24
N ASN A 58 8.61 1.51 -25.69
CA ASN A 58 9.61 1.97 -26.64
C ASN A 58 11.03 1.87 -26.06
N THR A 59 11.19 2.23 -24.78
CA THR A 59 12.44 2.02 -24.04
C THR A 59 12.83 0.54 -24.01
N LYS A 60 11.88 -0.37 -23.75
CA LYS A 60 12.13 -1.82 -23.72
C LYS A 60 12.55 -2.37 -25.08
N MET A 61 11.91 -1.93 -26.16
CA MET A 61 12.27 -2.36 -27.51
C MET A 61 13.70 -1.94 -27.87
N GLN A 62 14.14 -0.76 -27.41
CA GLN A 62 15.49 -0.25 -27.66
C GLN A 62 16.55 -0.86 -26.73
N ASN A 63 16.16 -1.37 -25.56
CA ASN A 63 17.07 -1.86 -24.52
C ASN A 63 16.56 -3.20 -23.95
N PRO A 64 16.52 -4.28 -24.76
CA PRO A 64 15.93 -5.55 -24.38
C PRO A 64 16.63 -6.20 -23.18
N GLU A 65 17.89 -5.85 -22.91
CA GLU A 65 18.71 -6.39 -21.83
C GLU A 65 18.40 -5.81 -20.44
N ALA A 66 17.67 -4.69 -20.37
CA ALA A 66 17.31 -4.06 -19.10
C ALA A 66 16.45 -4.99 -18.22
N ASP A 67 16.70 -4.98 -16.91
CA ASP A 67 15.82 -5.66 -15.94
C ASP A 67 14.44 -4.99 -15.94
N PHE A 68 14.44 -3.65 -15.97
CA PHE A 68 13.24 -2.85 -16.18
C PHE A 68 13.47 -1.72 -17.19
N SER A 69 12.42 -1.43 -17.95
CA SER A 69 12.30 -0.21 -18.75
C SER A 69 11.20 0.67 -18.16
N LEU A 70 11.53 1.92 -17.85
CA LEU A 70 10.67 2.87 -17.16
C LEU A 70 10.22 4.00 -18.09
N GLY A 71 8.91 4.24 -18.17
CA GLY A 71 8.33 5.43 -18.79
C GLY A 71 7.69 6.32 -17.72
N LEU A 72 7.99 7.62 -17.77
CA LEU A 72 7.40 8.64 -16.89
C LEU A 72 6.70 9.72 -17.70
N GLU A 73 5.43 9.96 -17.40
CA GLU A 73 4.63 10.98 -18.08
C GLU A 73 3.81 11.80 -17.09
N GLY A 74 3.83 13.12 -17.30
CA GLY A 74 3.10 14.06 -16.45
C GLY A 74 2.13 14.87 -17.30
N GLY A 75 0.89 14.94 -16.86
CA GLY A 75 -0.19 15.57 -17.58
C GLY A 75 -1.02 16.46 -16.67
N LEU A 76 -2.16 16.87 -17.19
CA LEU A 76 -3.19 17.57 -16.45
C LEU A 76 -4.52 16.85 -16.65
N HIS A 77 -5.44 17.01 -15.72
CA HIS A 77 -6.81 16.52 -15.87
C HIS A 77 -7.79 17.47 -15.19
N ASP A 78 -8.89 17.82 -15.84
CA ASP A 78 -9.90 18.72 -15.27
C ASP A 78 -11.17 17.93 -14.92
N TYR A 79 -11.49 17.87 -13.64
CA TYR A 79 -12.72 17.23 -13.13
C TYR A 79 -13.94 18.17 -13.14
N GLY A 80 -13.82 19.35 -13.73
CA GLY A 80 -14.85 20.40 -13.77
C GLY A 80 -14.62 21.55 -12.79
N GLU A 81 -13.60 21.44 -11.92
CA GLU A 81 -13.25 22.42 -10.90
C GLU A 81 -11.92 23.16 -11.16
N GLY A 82 -11.18 22.74 -12.19
CA GLY A 82 -9.80 23.16 -12.41
C GLY A 82 -8.90 21.97 -12.74
N TYR A 83 -7.72 22.27 -13.27
CA TYR A 83 -6.77 21.23 -13.60
C TYR A 83 -6.12 20.68 -12.34
N HIS A 84 -6.00 19.36 -12.28
CA HIS A 84 -5.12 18.62 -11.40
C HIS A 84 -3.87 18.22 -12.17
N LEU A 85 -2.71 18.32 -11.51
CA LEU A 85 -1.48 17.71 -11.98
C LEU A 85 -1.53 16.21 -11.75
N VAL A 86 -1.38 15.43 -12.82
CA VAL A 86 -1.39 13.97 -12.76
C VAL A 86 -0.05 13.43 -13.26
N THR A 87 0.42 12.32 -12.68
CA THR A 87 1.67 11.69 -13.10
C THR A 87 1.54 10.18 -13.11
N PHE A 88 2.11 9.57 -14.15
CA PHE A 88 2.13 8.13 -14.32
C PHE A 88 3.55 7.63 -14.55
N ALA A 89 3.81 6.46 -13.97
CA ALA A 89 4.97 5.65 -14.27
C ALA A 89 4.51 4.31 -14.84
N CYS A 90 5.23 3.79 -15.83
CA CYS A 90 5.08 2.42 -16.29
C CYS A 90 6.43 1.71 -16.25
N LEU A 91 6.49 0.58 -15.55
CA LEU A 91 7.59 -0.38 -15.61
C LEU A 91 7.25 -1.47 -16.61
N VAL A 92 8.18 -1.78 -17.50
CA VAL A 92 8.15 -2.94 -18.37
C VAL A 92 9.31 -3.86 -17.99
N ASP A 93 9.02 -5.09 -17.61
CA ASP A 93 10.04 -6.04 -17.18
C ASP A 93 10.77 -6.73 -18.34
N LYS A 94 11.60 -7.72 -18.02
CA LYS A 94 12.33 -8.53 -19.00
C LYS A 94 11.44 -9.22 -20.03
N THR A 95 10.29 -9.72 -19.61
CA THR A 95 9.34 -10.50 -20.42
C THR A 95 8.40 -9.61 -21.26
N GLY A 96 8.37 -8.30 -20.96
CA GLY A 96 7.50 -7.33 -21.62
C GLY A 96 6.17 -7.06 -20.90
N ASN A 97 5.96 -7.60 -19.69
CA ASN A 97 4.78 -7.29 -18.90
C ASN A 97 4.85 -5.86 -18.34
N LYS A 98 3.69 -5.23 -18.22
CA LYS A 98 3.53 -3.79 -17.93
C LYS A 98 2.92 -3.58 -16.54
N PHE A 99 3.54 -2.72 -15.77
CA PHE A 99 3.09 -2.33 -14.43
C PHE A 99 2.95 -0.83 -14.36
N VAL A 100 1.76 -0.34 -14.03
CA VAL A 100 1.46 1.08 -14.05
C VAL A 100 1.21 1.56 -12.63
N GLY A 101 1.88 2.64 -12.26
CA GLY A 101 1.65 3.34 -11.01
C GLY A 101 1.25 4.79 -11.28
N GLU A 102 0.27 5.26 -10.52
CA GLU A 102 -0.14 6.66 -10.49
C GLU A 102 0.50 7.37 -9.29
N GLY A 103 0.91 8.62 -9.49
CA GLY A 103 1.39 9.49 -8.43
C GLY A 103 0.25 10.25 -7.75
N GLU A 104 0.57 10.97 -6.67
CA GLU A 104 -0.40 11.86 -6.04
C GLU A 104 -0.88 12.95 -7.01
N GLU A 105 -2.19 13.22 -7.01
CA GLU A 105 -2.80 14.28 -7.79
C GLU A 105 -2.74 15.61 -7.03
N ILE A 106 -2.30 16.67 -7.70
CA ILE A 106 -2.19 18.00 -7.08
C ILE A 106 -3.18 18.95 -7.75
N HIS A 107 -4.22 19.34 -7.02
CA HIS A 107 -5.16 20.37 -7.49
C HIS A 107 -4.43 21.69 -7.71
N LEU A 108 -4.47 22.22 -8.93
CA LEU A 108 -3.79 23.46 -9.27
C LEU A 108 -4.63 24.68 -8.87
N PRO A 109 -3.98 25.80 -8.50
CA PRO A 109 -4.67 27.06 -8.30
C PRO A 109 -5.52 27.46 -9.51
N ILE A 110 -6.70 28.04 -9.27
CA ILE A 110 -7.63 28.39 -10.35
C ILE A 110 -7.00 29.32 -11.40
N GLU A 111 -6.18 30.30 -10.99
CA GLU A 111 -5.44 31.20 -11.91
C GLU A 111 -4.50 30.43 -12.86
N VAL A 112 -3.87 29.34 -12.36
CA VAL A 112 -3.04 28.47 -13.20
C VAL A 112 -3.91 27.71 -14.19
N SER A 113 -5.01 27.14 -13.69
CA SER A 113 -5.96 26.37 -14.50
C SER A 113 -6.55 27.20 -15.63
N GLU A 114 -7.00 28.43 -15.37
CA GLU A 114 -7.56 29.33 -16.36
C GLU A 114 -6.56 29.69 -17.47
N LYS A 115 -5.31 29.97 -17.10
CA LYS A 115 -4.25 30.24 -18.08
C LYS A 115 -3.97 29.03 -18.97
N VAL A 116 -3.95 27.83 -18.41
CA VAL A 116 -3.79 26.59 -19.20
C VAL A 116 -4.99 26.36 -20.11
N LYS A 117 -6.23 26.59 -19.64
CA LYS A 117 -7.46 26.52 -20.46
C LYS A 117 -7.40 27.47 -21.65
N ASN A 118 -6.74 28.62 -21.48
CA ASN A 118 -6.48 29.60 -22.55
C ASN A 118 -5.30 29.24 -23.47
N GLY A 119 -4.75 28.02 -23.36
CA GLY A 119 -3.70 27.50 -24.23
C GLY A 119 -2.27 27.79 -23.77
N GLU A 120 -2.06 28.36 -22.58
CA GLU A 120 -0.72 28.58 -22.06
C GLU A 120 -0.05 27.29 -21.60
N TRP A 121 1.28 27.23 -21.74
CA TRP A 121 2.08 26.09 -21.32
C TRP A 121 2.17 26.01 -19.79
N PHE A 122 1.71 24.91 -19.19
CA PHE A 122 1.66 24.70 -17.74
C PHE A 122 2.99 24.99 -17.06
N GLY A 123 4.09 24.46 -17.61
CA GLY A 123 5.40 24.64 -17.02
C GLY A 123 5.82 26.11 -16.89
N LYS A 124 5.37 26.98 -17.82
CA LYS A 124 5.59 28.42 -17.75
C LYS A 124 4.68 29.04 -16.69
N VAL A 125 3.37 28.76 -16.78
CA VAL A 125 2.33 29.31 -15.90
C VAL A 125 2.62 29.02 -14.43
N ILE A 126 2.98 27.77 -14.10
CA ILE A 126 3.21 27.37 -12.72
C ILE A 126 4.44 28.02 -12.10
N ARG A 127 5.50 28.24 -12.89
CA ARG A 127 6.71 28.96 -12.44
C ARG A 127 6.44 30.44 -12.20
N GLU A 128 5.63 31.06 -13.05
CA GLU A 128 5.19 32.44 -12.85
C GLU A 128 4.33 32.57 -11.58
N TYR A 129 3.39 31.64 -11.39
CA TYR A 129 2.56 31.59 -10.20
C TYR A 129 3.38 31.40 -8.92
N ALA A 130 4.31 30.44 -8.90
CA ALA A 130 5.17 30.18 -7.75
C ALA A 130 6.04 31.40 -7.40
N LYS A 131 6.63 32.06 -8.41
CA LYS A 131 7.41 33.29 -8.24
C LYS A 131 6.55 34.44 -7.68
N LYS A 132 5.35 34.65 -8.23
CA LYS A 132 4.40 35.69 -7.79
C LYS A 132 4.00 35.50 -6.32
N ASN A 133 3.78 34.25 -5.91
CA ASN A 133 3.29 33.91 -4.57
C ASN A 133 4.40 33.53 -3.58
N LYS A 134 5.68 33.65 -3.96
CA LYS A 134 6.85 33.26 -3.15
C LYS A 134 6.78 31.82 -2.63
N ILE A 135 6.21 30.91 -3.43
CA ILE A 135 6.14 29.49 -3.12
C ILE A 135 7.44 28.84 -3.58
N ASP A 136 8.01 27.95 -2.76
CA ASP A 136 9.14 27.13 -3.21
C ASP A 136 8.69 26.33 -4.45
N ASN A 137 9.40 26.51 -5.56
CA ASN A 137 9.12 25.81 -6.81
C ASN A 137 9.05 24.29 -6.59
N ASN A 138 9.81 23.74 -5.64
CA ASN A 138 9.83 22.31 -5.31
C ASN A 138 8.47 21.76 -4.83
N LEU A 139 7.64 22.61 -4.19
CA LEU A 139 6.34 22.22 -3.62
C LEU A 139 5.24 22.02 -4.67
N ILE A 140 5.39 22.58 -5.87
CA ILE A 140 4.42 22.46 -6.97
C ILE A 140 5.05 21.78 -8.19
N THR A 141 6.02 20.90 -7.96
CA THR A 141 6.64 20.11 -9.03
C THR A 141 6.00 18.74 -9.19
N ARG A 142 6.25 18.15 -10.36
CA ARG A 142 5.96 16.73 -10.62
C ARG A 142 6.94 15.78 -9.91
N LEU A 143 7.95 16.28 -9.17
CA LEU A 143 9.05 15.44 -8.70
C LEU A 143 8.58 14.42 -7.64
N SER A 144 7.83 14.88 -6.62
CA SER A 144 7.26 14.00 -5.59
C SER A 144 6.20 13.04 -6.16
N PRO A 145 5.20 13.52 -6.96
CA PRO A 145 4.26 12.62 -7.62
C PRO A 145 4.92 11.55 -8.49
N PHE A 146 5.98 11.87 -9.24
CA PHE A 146 6.71 10.87 -10.03
C PHE A 146 7.37 9.80 -9.16
N ALA A 147 7.97 10.17 -8.02
CA ALA A 147 8.57 9.19 -7.12
C ALA A 147 7.51 8.19 -6.62
N GLN A 148 6.34 8.69 -6.21
CA GLN A 148 5.22 7.86 -5.78
C GLN A 148 4.70 6.97 -6.92
N ALA A 149 4.58 7.51 -8.14
CA ALA A 149 4.17 6.75 -9.32
C ALA A 149 5.10 5.56 -9.59
N ILE A 150 6.42 5.77 -9.49
CA ILE A 150 7.44 4.72 -9.68
C ILE A 150 7.31 3.64 -8.61
N GLN A 151 7.18 4.04 -7.35
CA GLN A 151 7.03 3.10 -6.24
C GLN A 151 5.74 2.27 -6.37
N ASN A 152 4.65 2.90 -6.81
CA ASN A 152 3.39 2.23 -7.09
C ASN A 152 3.50 1.26 -8.27
N ALA A 153 4.20 1.63 -9.35
CA ALA A 153 4.46 0.72 -10.48
C ALA A 153 5.28 -0.49 -10.06
N TYR A 154 6.28 -0.31 -9.19
CA TYR A 154 7.07 -1.42 -8.66
C TYR A 154 6.26 -2.30 -7.70
N ALA A 155 5.38 -1.71 -6.90
CA ALA A 155 4.45 -2.48 -6.09
C ALA A 155 3.55 -3.37 -6.96
N GLU A 156 3.03 -2.87 -8.09
CA GLU A 156 2.27 -3.69 -9.05
C GLU A 156 3.11 -4.81 -9.68
N TYR A 157 4.38 -4.56 -10.01
CA TYR A 157 5.30 -5.61 -10.45
C TYR A 157 5.40 -6.74 -9.41
N LEU A 158 5.69 -6.39 -8.15
CA LEU A 158 5.83 -7.35 -7.06
C LEU A 158 4.57 -8.20 -6.85
N LYS A 159 3.39 -7.63 -7.10
CA LYS A 159 2.12 -8.38 -7.03
C LYS A 159 2.01 -9.47 -8.09
N SER A 160 2.47 -9.16 -9.30
CA SER A 160 2.32 -10.04 -10.46
C SER A 160 3.40 -11.11 -10.58
N TYR A 161 4.59 -10.87 -10.01
CA TYR A 161 5.76 -11.75 -10.17
C TYR A 161 6.15 -12.56 -8.96
N GLY A 162 5.46 -12.40 -7.84
CA GLY A 162 5.38 -13.45 -6.82
C GLY A 162 6.71 -14.08 -6.41
N ASP A 163 7.58 -13.31 -5.78
CA ASP A 163 8.45 -13.85 -4.72
C ASP A 163 8.04 -13.31 -3.33
N LEU A 164 6.97 -12.51 -3.30
CA LEU A 164 6.34 -12.12 -2.05
C LEU A 164 5.34 -13.20 -1.66
N GLY A 165 5.67 -13.99 -0.65
CA GLY A 165 4.73 -14.91 -0.03
C GLY A 165 3.56 -14.19 0.64
N HIS A 166 2.81 -14.91 1.46
CA HIS A 166 1.87 -14.29 2.39
C HIS A 166 2.43 -14.39 3.79
N ARG A 167 2.36 -13.31 4.56
CA ARG A 167 2.72 -13.36 5.98
C ARG A 167 1.71 -14.24 6.69
N ASP A 168 2.19 -15.29 7.33
CA ASP A 168 1.35 -16.16 8.15
C ASP A 168 1.07 -15.47 9.50
N LYS A 169 -0.19 -15.53 9.90
CA LYS A 169 -0.72 -14.89 11.10
C LYS A 169 -1.62 -15.87 11.84
N ALA A 170 -1.55 -15.86 13.17
CA ALA A 170 -2.54 -16.51 14.02
C ALA A 170 -3.42 -15.44 14.71
N SER A 171 -4.72 -15.71 14.85
CA SER A 171 -5.66 -14.79 15.49
C SER A 171 -6.65 -15.52 16.40
N GLY A 172 -6.94 -14.92 17.55
CA GLY A 172 -7.72 -15.54 18.62
C GLY A 172 -9.15 -15.00 18.72
N VAL A 173 -10.13 -15.87 18.48
CA VAL A 173 -11.52 -15.64 18.91
C VAL A 173 -11.61 -16.05 20.37
N ILE A 174 -11.41 -15.07 21.26
CA ILE A 174 -11.32 -15.31 22.71
C ILE A 174 -12.69 -15.13 23.35
N THR A 175 -13.13 -16.13 24.12
CA THR A 175 -14.36 -16.07 24.92
C THR A 175 -14.05 -16.01 26.41
N ASN A 176 -14.74 -15.15 27.17
CA ASN A 176 -14.74 -15.20 28.64
C ASN A 176 -15.85 -16.13 29.19
N SER A 177 -15.96 -16.22 30.52
CA SER A 177 -16.99 -17.02 31.21
C SER A 177 -18.43 -16.60 30.89
N ASP A 178 -18.65 -15.35 30.48
CA ASP A 178 -19.97 -14.81 30.12
C ASP A 178 -20.33 -15.05 28.65
N GLY A 179 -19.46 -15.74 27.88
CA GLY A 179 -19.64 -15.96 26.45
C GLY A 179 -19.40 -14.72 25.59
N LYS A 180 -18.78 -13.66 26.14
CA LYS A 180 -18.40 -12.46 25.38
C LYS A 180 -17.09 -12.68 24.63
N LEU A 181 -16.96 -12.05 23.48
CA LEU A 181 -15.78 -12.04 22.62
C LEU A 181 -14.85 -10.87 22.97
N LEU A 182 -13.54 -11.12 23.05
CA LEU A 182 -12.55 -10.06 23.18
C LEU A 182 -12.20 -9.50 21.81
N ILE A 183 -12.29 -8.18 21.66
CA ILE A 183 -11.79 -7.44 20.50
C ILE A 183 -10.79 -6.38 20.95
N VAL A 184 -9.84 -6.08 20.06
CA VAL A 184 -8.76 -5.11 20.30
C VAL A 184 -8.77 -4.02 19.23
N GLN A 185 -8.40 -2.81 19.61
CA GLN A 185 -8.14 -1.69 18.71
C GLN A 185 -6.64 -1.42 18.73
N LEU A 186 -5.99 -1.58 17.58
CA LEU A 186 -4.54 -1.35 17.45
C LEU A 186 -4.24 0.16 17.45
N THR A 187 -3.08 0.55 17.97
CA THR A 187 -2.60 1.95 17.96
C THR A 187 -2.44 2.51 16.54
N THR A 188 -2.26 1.64 15.55
CA THR A 188 -2.11 2.00 14.13
C THR A 188 -3.44 2.16 13.39
N TYR A 189 -4.57 1.80 14.01
CA TYR A 189 -5.89 1.79 13.39
C TYR A 189 -6.66 3.09 13.66
N GLY A 190 -7.56 3.44 12.75
CA GLY A 190 -8.46 4.58 12.95
C GLY A 190 -9.43 4.36 14.11
N GLU A 191 -10.02 5.44 14.62
CA GLU A 191 -11.04 5.34 15.66
C GLU A 191 -12.22 4.45 15.21
N GLY A 192 -12.62 3.50 16.06
CA GLY A 192 -13.73 2.59 15.77
C GLY A 192 -13.37 1.36 14.93
N GLN A 193 -12.10 1.15 14.58
CA GLN A 193 -11.65 -0.04 13.86
C GLN A 193 -11.14 -1.11 14.83
N TRP A 194 -11.81 -2.26 14.86
CA TRP A 194 -11.50 -3.35 15.78
C TRP A 194 -11.11 -4.63 15.05
N ASN A 195 -10.38 -5.49 15.75
CA ASN A 195 -10.01 -6.82 15.27
C ASN A 195 -9.95 -7.83 16.42
N PHE A 196 -9.78 -9.11 16.07
CA PHE A 196 -9.35 -10.10 17.04
C PHE A 196 -7.83 -9.95 17.32
N PRO A 197 -7.38 -10.21 18.56
CA PRO A 197 -5.97 -10.17 18.91
C PRO A 197 -5.17 -11.27 18.21
N GLY A 198 -3.84 -11.10 18.20
CA GLY A 198 -2.86 -12.02 17.65
C GLY A 198 -2.00 -11.39 16.57
N GLY A 199 -0.90 -12.08 16.24
CA GLY A 199 0.12 -11.58 15.34
C GLY A 199 0.80 -12.65 14.48
N GLY A 200 2.00 -12.32 14.03
CA GLY A 200 2.67 -13.04 12.95
C GLY A 200 3.35 -14.30 13.44
N ILE A 201 3.35 -15.33 12.59
CA ILE A 201 4.09 -16.56 12.86
C ILE A 201 5.57 -16.31 12.54
N GLU A 202 6.45 -16.65 13.48
CA GLU A 202 7.91 -16.51 13.36
C GLU A 202 8.58 -17.81 12.88
N ASP A 203 9.83 -17.68 12.43
CA ASP A 203 10.62 -18.83 11.99
C ASP A 203 10.86 -19.80 13.16
N ASN A 204 10.44 -21.06 12.99
CA ASN A 204 10.48 -22.15 13.98
C ASN A 204 9.36 -22.17 15.02
N GLU A 205 8.26 -21.45 14.80
CA GLU A 205 7.08 -21.49 15.68
C GLU A 205 5.88 -22.19 15.01
N SER A 206 5.12 -22.99 15.77
CA SER A 206 3.82 -23.51 15.31
C SER A 206 2.72 -22.47 15.46
N GLU A 207 1.66 -22.56 14.63
CA GLU A 207 0.51 -21.61 14.71
C GLU A 207 -0.08 -21.52 16.14
N ASP A 208 -0.06 -22.63 16.88
CA ASP A 208 -0.57 -22.77 18.25
C ASP A 208 0.36 -22.09 19.28
N GLN A 209 1.68 -22.20 19.10
CA GLN A 209 2.65 -21.47 19.92
C GLN A 209 2.55 -19.97 19.65
N THR A 210 2.46 -19.59 18.38
CA THR A 210 2.34 -18.18 17.97
C THR A 210 1.16 -17.51 18.63
N ILE A 211 -0.03 -18.10 18.58
CA ILE A 211 -1.19 -17.42 19.16
C ILE A 211 -1.04 -17.25 20.68
N LEU A 212 -0.49 -18.23 21.40
CA LEU A 212 -0.30 -18.10 22.85
C LEU A 212 0.79 -17.06 23.20
N ARG A 213 1.87 -16.99 22.42
CA ARG A 213 2.92 -15.97 22.58
C ARG A 213 2.34 -14.57 22.34
N GLU A 214 1.69 -14.37 21.20
CA GLU A 214 1.11 -13.08 20.81
C GLU A 214 0.07 -12.60 21.83
N LEU A 215 -0.82 -13.48 22.31
CA LEU A 215 -1.77 -13.08 23.36
C LEU A 215 -1.09 -12.69 24.67
N LYS A 216 0.03 -13.33 25.02
CA LYS A 216 0.81 -12.97 26.21
C LYS A 216 1.51 -11.63 26.04
N GLU A 217 2.06 -11.35 24.87
CA GLU A 217 2.71 -10.08 24.53
C GLU A 217 1.69 -8.94 24.47
N GLU A 218 0.64 -9.11 23.66
CA GLU A 218 -0.38 -8.09 23.43
C GLU A 218 -1.25 -7.82 24.66
N LEU A 219 -1.64 -8.85 25.43
CA LEU A 219 -2.62 -8.75 26.53
C LEU A 219 -2.00 -8.94 27.93
N GLY A 220 -0.70 -9.19 28.02
CA GLY A 220 0.06 -9.23 29.27
C GLY A 220 -0.22 -10.42 30.20
N THR A 221 -0.80 -11.52 29.68
CA THR A 221 -1.18 -12.70 30.47
C THR A 221 -1.13 -13.99 29.66
N ASP A 222 -0.89 -15.13 30.31
CA ASP A 222 -0.87 -16.47 29.70
C ASP A 222 -2.11 -17.31 30.05
N LYS A 223 -3.14 -16.69 30.63
CA LYS A 223 -4.39 -17.34 31.08
C LYS A 223 -5.33 -17.67 29.91
N PHE A 224 -4.81 -18.34 28.90
CA PHE A 224 -5.51 -18.69 27.68
C PHE A 224 -5.40 -20.20 27.40
N GLU A 225 -6.51 -20.80 27.01
CA GLU A 225 -6.56 -22.20 26.59
C GLU A 225 -7.12 -22.30 25.17
N ILE A 226 -6.33 -22.89 24.27
CA ILE A 226 -6.79 -23.20 22.91
C ILE A 226 -7.82 -24.33 23.01
N VAL A 227 -9.05 -24.04 22.59
CA VAL A 227 -10.13 -25.04 22.51
C VAL A 227 -10.13 -25.71 21.15
N ARG A 228 -9.99 -24.91 20.09
CA ARG A 228 -10.10 -25.40 18.71
C ARG A 228 -9.33 -24.50 17.74
N LYS A 229 -8.80 -25.13 16.71
CA LYS A 229 -8.20 -24.46 15.55
C LYS A 229 -9.19 -24.48 14.38
N SER A 230 -9.43 -23.33 13.77
CA SER A 230 -10.36 -23.21 12.64
C SER A 230 -9.79 -23.90 11.40
N ARG A 231 -10.67 -24.56 10.64
CA ARG A 231 -10.31 -25.09 9.31
C ARG A 231 -10.24 -23.98 8.27
N TYR A 232 -10.88 -22.83 8.52
CA TYR A 232 -10.80 -21.68 7.66
C TYR A 232 -9.44 -20.98 7.77
N ILE A 233 -8.94 -20.54 6.62
CA ILE A 233 -7.78 -19.66 6.49
C ILE A 233 -8.28 -18.42 5.75
N GLU A 234 -8.17 -17.25 6.38
CA GLU A 234 -8.34 -16.02 5.62
C GLU A 234 -7.13 -15.85 4.72
N LYS A 235 -7.33 -15.61 3.43
CA LYS A 235 -6.26 -15.15 2.56
C LYS A 235 -6.71 -13.88 1.87
N TYR A 236 -5.97 -12.80 2.08
CA TYR A 236 -6.23 -11.53 1.43
C TYR A 236 -4.95 -10.84 1.01
N GLU A 237 -5.06 -10.07 -0.05
CA GLU A 237 -3.96 -9.32 -0.63
C GLU A 237 -4.00 -7.86 -0.16
N TRP A 238 -2.82 -7.28 0.05
CA TRP A 238 -2.73 -5.88 0.41
C TRP A 238 -2.84 -4.96 -0.82
N PRO A 239 -3.42 -3.75 -0.64
CA PRO A 239 -3.29 -2.68 -1.61
C PRO A 239 -1.81 -2.34 -1.90
N PRO A 240 -1.49 -1.84 -3.10
CA PRO A 240 -0.09 -1.58 -3.50
C PRO A 240 0.59 -0.54 -2.59
N PHE A 241 -0.14 0.49 -2.16
CA PHE A 241 0.40 1.50 -1.24
C PHE A 241 0.81 0.92 0.13
N VAL A 242 0.11 -0.11 0.62
CA VAL A 242 0.48 -0.81 1.86
C VAL A 242 1.77 -1.58 1.67
N ILE A 243 1.90 -2.30 0.54
CA ILE A 243 3.10 -3.07 0.19
C ILE A 243 4.31 -2.12 0.08
N ALA A 244 4.15 -0.98 -0.60
CA ALA A 244 5.20 0.04 -0.74
C ALA A 244 5.63 0.63 0.61
N LYS A 245 4.66 1.01 1.46
CA LYS A 245 4.94 1.54 2.81
C LYS A 245 5.72 0.53 3.67
N ARG A 246 5.32 -0.73 3.64
CA ARG A 246 6.00 -1.82 4.37
C ARG A 246 7.41 -2.07 3.84
N LEU A 247 7.59 -2.11 2.52
CA LEU A 247 8.90 -2.30 1.91
C LEU A 247 9.87 -1.18 2.32
N LYS A 248 9.39 0.08 2.35
CA LYS A 248 10.17 1.23 2.83
C LYS A 248 10.57 1.12 4.31
N ALA A 249 9.64 0.70 5.16
CA ALA A 249 9.83 0.63 6.61
C ALA A 249 10.65 -0.59 7.06
N GLU A 250 10.38 -1.77 6.50
CA GLU A 250 10.86 -3.05 7.02
C GLU A 250 11.92 -3.70 6.12
N LYS A 251 12.26 -3.12 4.97
CA LYS A 251 13.16 -3.68 3.92
C LYS A 251 12.71 -5.04 3.35
N ARG A 252 11.57 -5.54 3.80
CA ARG A 252 10.88 -6.73 3.32
C ARG A 252 9.39 -6.45 3.28
N THR A 253 8.66 -7.19 2.47
CA THR A 253 7.21 -7.06 2.40
C THR A 253 6.59 -8.40 2.02
N TRP A 254 5.27 -8.44 1.95
CA TRP A 254 4.49 -9.62 1.61
C TRP A 254 3.39 -9.23 0.63
N ARG A 255 2.87 -10.19 -0.13
CA ARG A 255 1.75 -9.92 -1.05
C ARG A 255 0.46 -9.59 -0.30
N GLY A 256 0.35 -10.13 0.91
CA GLY A 256 -0.82 -10.10 1.76
C GLY A 256 -0.60 -10.95 3.00
N GLN A 257 -1.68 -11.36 3.64
CA GLN A 257 -1.65 -12.23 4.81
C GLN A 257 -2.44 -13.52 4.59
N ARG A 258 -2.04 -14.55 5.34
CA ARG A 258 -2.83 -15.75 5.61
C ARG A 258 -3.11 -15.79 7.11
N VAL A 259 -4.38 -15.77 7.51
CA VAL A 259 -4.78 -15.75 8.91
C VAL A 259 -5.43 -17.07 9.28
N ARG A 260 -4.85 -17.74 10.28
CA ARG A 260 -5.43 -18.89 10.96
C ARG A 260 -6.16 -18.42 12.21
N TYR A 261 -7.39 -18.89 12.42
CA TYR A 261 -8.16 -18.57 13.61
C TYR A 261 -8.16 -19.68 14.66
N PHE A 262 -8.21 -19.29 15.92
CA PHE A 262 -8.30 -20.16 17.08
C PHE A 262 -9.47 -19.76 17.97
N LEU A 263 -10.26 -20.74 18.43
CA LEU A 263 -11.16 -20.55 19.55
C LEU A 263 -10.37 -20.68 20.83
N ILE A 264 -10.42 -19.65 21.66
CA ILE A 264 -9.62 -19.58 22.88
C ILE A 264 -10.52 -19.25 24.06
N LYS A 265 -10.38 -19.99 25.15
CA LYS A 265 -10.98 -19.64 26.43
C LYS A 265 -10.03 -18.77 27.23
N PHE A 266 -10.54 -17.64 27.71
CA PHE A 266 -9.86 -16.86 28.73
C PHE A 266 -10.19 -17.44 30.11
N LEU A 267 -9.16 -17.84 30.85
CA LEU A 267 -9.26 -18.47 32.17
C LEU A 267 -9.09 -17.46 33.33
N GLY A 268 -8.78 -16.20 33.01
CA GLY A 268 -8.56 -15.14 33.97
C GLY A 268 -9.80 -14.29 34.26
N ASN A 269 -9.55 -13.15 34.90
CA ASN A 269 -10.52 -12.07 35.06
C ASN A 269 -9.99 -10.78 34.42
N ASP A 270 -10.84 -9.78 34.26
CA ASP A 270 -10.49 -8.54 33.55
C ASP A 270 -9.22 -7.83 34.08
N LYS A 271 -8.87 -8.00 35.36
CA LYS A 271 -7.64 -7.38 35.94
C LYS A 271 -6.36 -8.08 35.50
N ASP A 272 -6.47 -9.29 34.96
CA ASP A 272 -5.32 -10.02 34.42
C ASP A 272 -4.92 -9.50 33.02
N LEU A 273 -5.83 -8.80 32.33
CA LEU A 273 -5.54 -8.21 31.02
C LEU A 273 -4.78 -6.90 31.21
N LYS A 274 -3.57 -6.85 30.67
CA LYS A 274 -2.68 -5.68 30.68
C LYS A 274 -2.23 -5.43 29.24
N PRO A 275 -3.07 -4.78 28.43
CA PRO A 275 -2.76 -4.53 27.03
C PRO A 275 -1.46 -3.76 26.88
N ASP A 276 -0.60 -4.16 25.94
CA ASP A 276 0.59 -3.39 25.61
C ASP A 276 0.16 -2.08 24.95
N SER A 277 0.41 -0.96 25.63
CA SER A 277 0.09 0.37 25.11
C SER A 277 0.89 0.78 23.87
N GLY A 278 1.94 0.04 23.53
CA GLY A 278 2.65 0.20 22.26
C GLY A 278 1.84 -0.28 21.05
N GLU A 279 1.04 -1.33 21.24
CA GLU A 279 0.34 -2.02 20.14
C GLU A 279 -1.19 -1.90 20.22
N ILE A 280 -1.74 -1.91 21.43
CA ILE A 280 -3.18 -1.88 21.70
C ILE A 280 -3.57 -0.57 22.38
N GLU A 281 -4.45 0.16 21.70
CA GLU A 281 -5.08 1.38 22.21
C GLU A 281 -6.21 1.04 23.20
N LYS A 282 -7.09 0.09 22.82
CA LYS A 282 -8.25 -0.32 23.63
C LYS A 282 -8.55 -1.80 23.47
N ILE A 283 -9.11 -2.38 24.53
CA ILE A 283 -9.75 -3.70 24.52
C ILE A 283 -11.23 -3.57 24.86
N LYS A 284 -12.06 -4.47 24.33
CA LYS A 284 -13.49 -4.50 24.64
C LYS A 284 -14.03 -5.93 24.63
N TRP A 285 -14.81 -6.27 25.65
CA TRP A 285 -15.67 -7.46 25.62
C TRP A 285 -17.00 -7.12 24.96
N ILE A 286 -17.39 -7.89 23.95
CA ILE A 286 -18.64 -7.70 23.21
C ILE A 286 -19.44 -8.99 23.12
N LYS A 287 -20.75 -8.90 22.93
CA LYS A 287 -21.53 -10.06 22.50
C LYS A 287 -21.33 -10.31 21.00
N LYS A 288 -21.58 -11.55 20.56
CA LYS A 288 -21.46 -11.92 19.13
C LYS A 288 -22.28 -11.00 18.23
N GLU A 289 -23.48 -10.59 18.66
CA GLU A 289 -24.41 -9.78 17.85
C GLU A 289 -23.90 -8.34 17.63
N GLU A 290 -22.95 -7.88 18.45
CA GLU A 290 -22.35 -6.55 18.36
C GLU A 290 -21.17 -6.51 17.35
N LEU A 291 -20.70 -7.66 16.87
CA LEU A 291 -19.51 -7.78 16.01
C LEU A 291 -19.62 -6.91 14.74
N LYS A 292 -20.80 -6.91 14.10
CA LYS A 292 -21.09 -6.09 12.90
C LYS A 292 -20.95 -4.59 13.10
N GLY A 293 -21.06 -4.10 14.35
CA GLY A 293 -20.86 -2.69 14.68
C GLY A 293 -19.40 -2.30 14.88
N HIS A 294 -18.50 -3.29 14.94
CA HIS A 294 -17.09 -3.12 15.25
C HIS A 294 -16.16 -3.54 14.09
N PHE A 295 -16.60 -4.50 13.26
CA PHE A 295 -15.84 -5.03 12.13
C PHE A 295 -16.34 -4.35 10.85
N ILE A 296 -15.70 -3.24 10.49
CA ILE A 296 -16.18 -2.34 9.44
C ILE A 296 -15.79 -2.75 8.01
N PHE A 297 -14.90 -3.74 7.86
CA PHE A 297 -14.50 -4.24 6.55
C PHE A 297 -15.40 -5.43 6.14
N PRO A 298 -16.08 -5.39 4.98
CA PRO A 298 -17.09 -6.40 4.62
C PRO A 298 -16.58 -7.85 4.66
N LYS A 299 -15.37 -8.11 4.16
CA LYS A 299 -14.77 -9.46 4.17
C LYS A 299 -14.35 -9.93 5.56
N GLN A 300 -13.95 -8.99 6.43
CA GLN A 300 -13.52 -9.28 7.79
C GLN A 300 -14.69 -9.80 8.62
N LEU A 301 -15.86 -9.16 8.52
CA LEU A 301 -17.07 -9.57 9.24
C LEU A 301 -17.56 -10.94 8.78
N GLU A 302 -17.69 -11.14 7.45
CA GLU A 302 -18.18 -12.41 6.89
C GLU A 302 -17.35 -13.61 7.35
N LEU A 303 -16.02 -13.47 7.37
CA LEU A 303 -15.17 -14.55 7.81
C LEU A 303 -15.20 -14.75 9.33
N ALA A 304 -15.22 -13.67 10.11
CA ALA A 304 -15.35 -13.76 11.55
C ALA A 304 -16.62 -14.51 11.95
N GLU A 305 -17.74 -14.24 11.27
CA GLU A 305 -19.00 -14.96 11.48
C GLU A 305 -18.87 -16.45 11.14
N LYS A 306 -18.28 -16.81 9.99
CA LYS A 306 -18.03 -18.21 9.61
C LYS A 306 -17.15 -18.97 10.61
N VAL A 307 -16.11 -18.32 11.11
CA VAL A 307 -15.18 -18.88 12.11
C VAL A 307 -15.92 -19.10 13.44
N ILE A 308 -16.69 -18.10 13.90
CA ILE A 308 -17.49 -18.22 15.12
C ILE A 308 -18.54 -19.33 14.98
N GLU A 309 -19.22 -19.42 13.83
CA GLU A 309 -20.19 -20.49 13.55
C GLU A 309 -19.56 -21.88 13.54
N GLU A 310 -18.35 -22.04 12.96
CA GLU A 310 -17.61 -23.31 13.03
C GLU A 310 -17.35 -23.75 14.48
N PHE A 311 -17.17 -22.79 15.39
CA PHE A 311 -16.90 -23.05 16.79
C PHE A 311 -18.14 -23.38 17.63
N LEU A 312 -19.34 -23.14 17.10
CA LEU A 312 -20.62 -23.46 17.75
C LEU A 312 -21.15 -24.86 17.38
N ILE A 313 -20.51 -25.55 16.43
CA ILE A 313 -20.85 -26.91 15.95
C ILE A 313 -19.85 -27.92 16.49
#